data_AF-A0A1Z2LE39-F1
#
_entry.id   AF-A0A1Z2LE39-F1
#
_cell.length_a   1.000
_cell.length_b   1.000
_cell.length_c   1.000
_cell.angle_alpha   90.00
_cell.angle_beta   90.00
_cell.angle_gamma   90.00
#
_symmetry.space_group_name_H-M   'P 1'
#
loop_
_entity.id
_entity.type
_entity.pdbx_description
1 polymer ?
#
loop_
_entity_poly.entity_id
_entity_poly.type
_entity_poly.pdbx_seq_one_letter_code
_entity_poly.pdbx_strand_id
1 'polypeptide(L)'
;MIGIASAGVVLPVTFRGGAARNFAPPPLIPLEAPVILLSDPRVLALPVRDCGEPLTEITATPGVLLDPRERDAAGAYGRARTGVLNRLQQAARALPCGIRFLVIEGHRTAHEQQRRFDRYEDRLRSEGVTDRAELRRRTSTFASPIEVAPHCAGAALDITLADTDGRELAMGGAVNAHRSGDTASCPLDAPGLPEDARHHRALLVRAMTSAGFVSYPSEWWHWSHGDRYGIPPVPERLRRPVNQSLEPLTRRTADHPGRSAFPRRAGGPALHRPQEPRPAHRSGIRSPASRPGVP
;
A
#
# COMPACT_ATOMS: atom_id res chain seq x y z
N MET A 1 -14.89 41.73 41.04
CA MET A 1 -15.31 40.53 41.80
C MET A 1 -15.43 39.40 40.79
N ILE A 2 -14.30 38.77 40.46
CA ILE A 2 -13.85 37.43 40.91
C ILE A 2 -14.83 36.33 40.46
N GLY A 3 -14.52 35.74 39.30
CA GLY A 3 -15.05 34.46 38.84
C GLY A 3 -14.04 33.35 39.14
N ILE A 4 -14.58 32.21 39.56
CA ILE A 4 -13.94 31.15 40.33
C ILE A 4 -13.13 30.22 39.44
N ALA A 5 -12.00 29.75 39.98
CA ALA A 5 -11.03 28.85 39.38
C ALA A 5 -11.58 27.44 39.06
N SER A 6 -11.00 26.79 38.05
CA SER A 6 -10.87 25.33 38.02
C SER A 6 -9.52 24.97 37.40
N ALA A 7 -8.61 24.54 38.28
CA ALA A 7 -7.31 24.02 37.94
C ALA A 7 -7.45 22.53 37.55
N GLY A 8 -7.14 22.20 36.30
CA GLY A 8 -6.92 20.84 35.86
C GLY A 8 -5.45 20.47 36.08
N VAL A 9 -5.19 19.63 37.07
CA VAL A 9 -3.87 19.08 37.39
C VAL A 9 -3.48 18.07 36.30
N VAL A 10 -2.42 18.35 35.54
CA VAL A 10 -1.73 17.37 34.68
C VAL A 10 -0.68 16.68 35.54
N LEU A 11 -0.87 15.40 35.84
CA LEU A 11 0.14 14.57 36.50
C LEU A 11 1.20 14.14 35.48
N PRO A 12 2.51 14.31 35.77
CA PRO A 12 3.56 13.76 34.92
C PRO A 12 3.68 12.24 35.15
N VAL A 13 3.49 11.46 34.09
CA VAL A 13 3.83 10.04 34.09
C VAL A 13 5.35 9.91 34.04
N THR A 14 5.95 9.47 35.15
CA THR A 14 7.38 9.14 35.21
C THR A 14 7.57 7.67 34.86
N PHE A 15 8.29 7.39 33.77
CA PHE A 15 8.70 6.02 33.43
C PHE A 15 10.03 5.71 34.11
N ARG A 16 10.04 4.69 34.99
CA ARG A 16 11.27 4.14 35.58
C ARG A 16 12.03 3.32 34.53
N GLY A 17 13.34 3.55 34.48
CA GLY A 17 14.26 3.04 33.46
C GLY A 17 14.39 1.52 33.41
N GLY A 18 14.37 1.00 32.18
CA GLY A 18 14.96 -0.26 31.78
C GLY A 18 16.14 0.03 30.86
N ALA A 19 17.28 -0.63 31.09
CA ALA A 19 18.55 -0.40 30.43
C ALA A 19 18.42 -0.40 28.89
N ALA A 20 18.66 0.75 28.27
CA ALA A 20 18.80 0.88 26.83
C ALA A 20 20.09 0.17 26.39
N ARG A 21 19.94 -0.92 25.62
CA ARG A 21 21.07 -1.48 24.88
C ARG A 21 21.45 -0.46 23.81
N ASN A 22 22.61 0.18 23.96
CA ASN A 22 23.20 1.06 22.96
C ASN A 22 23.47 0.26 21.67
N PHE A 23 22.55 0.35 20.71
CA PHE A 23 22.82 0.02 19.32
C PHE A 23 22.97 1.33 18.57
N ALA A 24 24.15 1.52 17.96
CA ALA A 24 24.41 2.66 17.11
C ALA A 24 23.33 2.76 16.02
N PRO A 25 22.80 3.96 15.72
CA PRO A 25 21.88 4.12 14.60
C PRO A 25 22.57 3.62 13.32
N PRO A 26 21.85 2.93 12.41
CA PRO A 26 22.41 2.56 11.12
C PRO A 26 22.93 3.83 10.42
N PRO A 27 24.05 3.74 9.68
CA PRO A 27 24.66 4.91 9.07
C PRO A 27 23.64 5.60 8.16
N LEU A 28 23.46 6.90 8.38
CA LEU A 28 22.72 7.77 7.49
C LEU A 28 23.42 7.71 6.13
N ILE A 29 22.70 7.20 5.13
CA ILE A 29 23.15 7.24 3.74
C ILE A 29 23.31 8.74 3.39
N PRO A 30 24.47 9.19 2.87
CA PRO A 30 24.72 10.60 2.63
C PRO A 30 23.70 11.25 1.67
N LEU A 31 23.37 12.50 1.99
CA LEU A 31 22.34 13.41 1.45
C LEU A 31 22.63 13.97 0.05
N GLU A 32 23.12 13.16 -0.90
CA GLU A 32 23.39 13.63 -2.28
C GLU A 32 22.78 12.75 -3.38
N ALA A 33 21.97 11.75 -3.05
CA ALA A 33 21.19 11.05 -4.06
C ALA A 33 19.91 11.84 -4.36
N PRO A 34 19.61 12.19 -5.64
CA PRO A 34 18.33 12.81 -5.97
C PRO A 34 17.19 11.88 -5.57
N VAL A 35 16.15 12.44 -4.94
CA VAL A 35 14.93 11.71 -4.56
C VAL A 35 14.40 10.96 -5.78
N ILE A 36 14.31 9.63 -5.67
CA ILE A 36 13.79 8.77 -6.73
C ILE A 36 12.26 8.87 -6.69
N LEU A 37 11.68 9.55 -7.66
CA LEU A 37 10.22 9.64 -7.79
C LEU A 37 9.63 8.30 -8.24
N LEU A 38 8.34 8.08 -7.97
CA LEU A 38 7.60 6.91 -8.48
C LEU A 38 7.63 6.83 -10.02
N SER A 39 7.75 7.98 -10.70
CA SER A 39 7.85 8.08 -12.16
C SER A 39 9.28 8.05 -12.71
N ASP A 40 10.29 7.83 -11.86
CA ASP A 40 11.69 7.76 -12.30
C ASP A 40 11.87 6.60 -13.32
N PRO A 41 12.62 6.80 -14.42
CA PRO A 41 12.86 5.75 -15.41
C PRO A 41 13.38 4.43 -14.83
N ARG A 42 14.16 4.48 -13.73
CA ARG A 42 14.67 3.30 -13.03
C ARG A 42 13.56 2.49 -12.37
N VAL A 43 12.53 3.17 -11.85
CA VAL A 43 11.33 2.53 -11.28
C VAL A 43 10.47 1.97 -12.40
N LEU A 44 10.22 2.75 -13.46
CA LEU A 44 9.45 2.33 -14.64
C LEU A 44 10.01 1.08 -15.31
N ALA A 45 11.33 0.92 -15.34
CA ALA A 45 12.00 -0.23 -15.94
C ALA A 45 11.80 -1.54 -15.16
N LEU A 46 11.29 -1.50 -13.92
CA LEU A 46 11.07 -2.70 -13.12
C LEU A 46 9.84 -3.46 -13.63
N PRO A 47 9.99 -4.76 -13.99
CA PRO A 47 8.88 -5.56 -14.45
C PRO A 47 7.86 -5.76 -13.32
N VAL A 48 6.57 -5.62 -13.65
CA VAL A 48 5.48 -5.90 -12.72
C VAL A 48 4.81 -7.20 -13.14
N ARG A 49 4.52 -8.04 -12.15
CA ARG A 49 3.76 -9.26 -12.32
C ARG A 49 2.67 -9.27 -11.27
N ASP A 50 1.50 -9.73 -11.66
CA ASP A 50 0.47 -10.04 -10.69
C ASP A 50 1.01 -11.11 -9.73
N CYS A 51 0.88 -10.84 -8.44
CA CYS A 51 1.27 -11.75 -7.36
C CYS A 51 0.15 -12.74 -7.00
N GLY A 52 -1.06 -12.57 -7.54
CA GLY A 52 -2.22 -13.42 -7.27
C GLY A 52 -2.85 -13.21 -5.89
N GLU A 53 -2.34 -12.28 -5.07
CA GLU A 53 -2.94 -11.95 -3.78
C GLU A 53 -4.26 -11.19 -3.97
N PRO A 54 -5.35 -11.60 -3.29
CA PRO A 54 -6.60 -10.88 -3.35
C PRO A 54 -6.52 -9.55 -2.60
N LEU A 55 -7.39 -8.61 -2.98
CA LEU A 55 -7.65 -7.41 -2.18
C LEU A 55 -8.64 -7.75 -1.07
N THR A 56 -8.25 -7.48 0.17
CA THR A 56 -9.02 -7.76 1.39
C THR A 56 -9.24 -6.48 2.20
N GLU A 57 -10.26 -6.46 3.04
CA GLU A 57 -10.64 -5.29 3.84
C GLU A 57 -9.61 -4.98 4.94
N ILE A 58 -9.15 -3.74 4.99
CA ILE A 58 -8.23 -3.22 6.02
C ILE A 58 -8.83 -3.36 7.41
N THR A 59 -10.15 -3.14 7.55
CA THR A 59 -10.86 -3.22 8.84
C THR A 59 -10.84 -4.62 9.47
N ALA A 60 -10.51 -5.66 8.70
CA ALA A 60 -10.30 -7.00 9.22
C ALA A 60 -8.91 -7.19 9.88
N THR A 61 -8.04 -6.18 9.81
CA THR A 61 -6.66 -6.24 10.35
C THR A 61 -6.61 -5.81 11.81
N PRO A 62 -6.29 -6.69 12.77
CA PRO A 62 -6.25 -6.33 14.19
C PRO A 62 -5.21 -5.24 14.49
N GLY A 63 -5.58 -4.28 15.33
CA GLY A 63 -4.71 -3.19 15.76
C GLY A 63 -4.59 -2.04 14.74
N VAL A 64 -5.39 -2.07 13.68
CA VAL A 64 -5.42 -1.06 12.61
C VAL A 64 -6.79 -0.40 12.56
N LEU A 65 -6.81 0.92 12.38
CA LEU A 65 -7.99 1.73 12.16
C LEU A 65 -8.07 2.14 10.68
N LEU A 66 -9.29 2.41 10.20
CA LEU A 66 -9.54 2.94 8.85
C LEU A 66 -10.29 4.27 8.97
N ASP A 67 -9.71 5.33 8.42
CA ASP A 67 -10.32 6.65 8.38
C ASP A 67 -11.26 6.78 7.17
N PRO A 68 -12.52 7.21 7.32
CA PRO A 68 -13.46 7.27 6.21
C PRO A 68 -13.25 8.47 5.27
N ARG A 69 -12.28 9.37 5.49
CA ARG A 69 -12.14 10.62 4.73
C ARG A 69 -11.83 10.44 3.24
N GLU A 70 -11.19 9.34 2.85
CA GLU A 70 -10.94 8.99 1.45
C GLU A 70 -11.93 7.93 0.92
N ARG A 71 -13.07 7.73 1.60
CA ARG A 71 -14.08 6.76 1.18
C ARG A 71 -14.61 7.06 -0.22
N ASP A 72 -14.38 6.12 -1.13
CA ASP A 72 -15.03 6.08 -2.44
C ASP A 72 -16.33 5.26 -2.41
N ALA A 73 -17.16 5.43 -3.44
CA ALA A 73 -18.46 4.76 -3.55
C ALA A 73 -18.35 3.23 -3.61
N ALA A 74 -17.24 2.68 -4.10
CA ALA A 74 -17.01 1.24 -4.19
C ALA A 74 -16.31 0.67 -2.94
N GLY A 75 -15.93 1.51 -1.97
CA GLY A 75 -15.18 1.10 -0.78
C GLY A 75 -13.75 0.62 -1.09
N ALA A 76 -13.22 0.94 -2.27
CA ALA A 76 -11.92 0.51 -2.73
C ALA A 76 -10.78 0.98 -1.80
N TYR A 77 -10.87 2.21 -1.28
CA TYR A 77 -9.91 2.81 -0.34
C TYR A 77 -9.65 1.93 0.89
N GLY A 78 -10.65 1.16 1.31
CA GLY A 78 -10.62 0.29 2.49
C GLY A 78 -9.97 -1.06 2.24
N ARG A 79 -9.36 -1.29 1.06
CA ARG A 79 -8.79 -2.59 0.68
C ARG A 79 -7.31 -2.50 0.39
N ALA A 80 -6.58 -3.58 0.64
CA ALA A 80 -5.22 -3.77 0.13
C ALA A 80 -4.94 -5.26 -0.07
N ARG A 81 -3.82 -5.60 -0.72
CA ARG A 81 -3.42 -7.00 -0.89
C ARG A 81 -3.26 -7.69 0.45
N THR A 82 -3.63 -8.97 0.53
CA THR A 82 -3.53 -9.75 1.78
C THR A 82 -2.10 -9.77 2.35
N GLY A 83 -1.06 -9.87 1.52
CA GLY A 83 0.33 -9.84 1.98
C GLY A 83 0.72 -8.48 2.57
N VAL A 84 0.18 -7.38 2.03
CA VAL A 84 0.34 -6.03 2.58
C VAL A 84 -0.31 -5.91 3.96
N LEU A 85 -1.54 -6.40 4.12
CA LEU A 85 -2.24 -6.36 5.42
C LEU A 85 -1.59 -7.24 6.48
N ASN A 86 -1.09 -8.42 6.10
CA ASN A 86 -0.34 -9.30 7.02
C ASN A 86 0.91 -8.62 7.57
N ARG A 87 1.62 -7.85 6.72
CA ARG A 87 2.79 -7.06 7.14
C ARG A 87 2.39 -5.86 7.99
N LEU A 88 1.31 -5.17 7.63
CA LEU A 88 0.78 -4.07 8.44
C LEU A 88 0.41 -4.55 9.85
N GLN A 89 -0.19 -5.73 9.97
CA GLN A 89 -0.47 -6.35 11.28
C GLN A 89 0.82 -6.64 12.07
N GLN A 90 1.88 -7.10 11.40
CA GLN A 90 3.17 -7.33 12.05
C GLN A 90 3.78 -6.00 12.55
N ALA A 91 3.74 -4.96 11.73
CA ALA A 91 4.17 -3.61 12.13
C ALA A 91 3.34 -3.09 13.31
N ALA A 92 2.02 -3.33 13.33
CA ALA A 92 1.12 -2.85 14.37
C ALA A 92 1.47 -3.45 15.74
N ARG A 93 1.93 -4.71 15.77
CA ARG A 93 2.39 -5.39 17.01
C ARG A 93 3.69 -4.78 17.58
N ALA A 94 4.45 -4.04 16.76
CA ALA A 94 5.67 -3.37 17.19
C ALA A 94 5.42 -1.94 17.71
N LEU A 95 4.20 -1.43 17.62
CA LEU A 95 3.85 -0.12 18.17
C LEU A 95 3.76 -0.16 19.71
N PRO A 96 4.16 0.92 20.39
CA PRO A 96 3.94 1.08 21.82
C PRO A 96 2.46 0.94 22.20
N CYS A 97 2.21 0.49 23.43
CA CYS A 97 0.86 0.48 24.00
C CYS A 97 0.23 1.87 23.89
N GLY A 98 -1.03 1.92 23.46
CA GLY A 98 -1.78 3.17 23.31
C GLY A 98 -1.68 3.82 21.93
N ILE A 99 -0.84 3.29 21.02
CA ILE A 99 -0.68 3.80 19.65
C ILE A 99 -1.18 2.75 18.65
N ARG A 100 -1.90 3.20 17.62
CA ARG A 100 -2.40 2.37 16.51
C ARG A 100 -2.04 3.01 15.18
N PHE A 101 -2.05 2.21 14.11
CA PHE A 101 -2.09 2.76 12.77
C PHE A 101 -3.50 3.22 12.42
N LEU A 102 -3.59 4.39 11.81
CA LEU A 102 -4.79 4.87 11.13
C LEU A 102 -4.49 4.91 9.63
N VAL A 103 -5.08 3.98 8.90
CA VAL A 103 -4.99 3.94 7.44
C VAL A 103 -5.97 4.94 6.86
N ILE A 104 -5.47 5.81 5.99
CA ILE A 104 -6.27 6.80 5.27
C ILE A 104 -6.73 6.23 3.94
N GLU A 105 -5.85 5.54 3.21
CA GLU A 105 -6.18 4.96 1.91
C GLU A 105 -5.29 3.74 1.60
N GLY A 106 -5.91 2.68 1.10
CA GLY A 106 -5.25 1.51 0.51
C GLY A 106 -5.39 1.52 -1.01
N HIS A 107 -6.30 0.72 -1.56
CA HIS A 107 -6.45 0.54 -2.99
C HIS A 107 -7.18 1.72 -3.64
N ARG A 108 -6.67 2.14 -4.79
CA ARG A 108 -7.27 3.22 -5.60
C ARG A 108 -7.54 2.71 -7.00
N THR A 109 -8.73 2.97 -7.54
CA THR A 109 -9.05 2.55 -8.91
C THR A 109 -8.17 3.31 -9.93
N ALA A 110 -7.91 2.68 -11.07
CA ALA A 110 -7.23 3.29 -12.21
C ALA A 110 -7.85 4.65 -12.60
N HIS A 111 -9.18 4.71 -12.66
CA HIS A 111 -9.92 5.92 -13.00
C HIS A 111 -9.70 7.03 -11.97
N GLU A 112 -9.78 6.73 -10.67
CA GLU A 112 -9.55 7.74 -9.64
C GLU A 112 -8.09 8.20 -9.60
N GLN A 113 -7.13 7.29 -9.84
CA GLN A 113 -5.73 7.66 -9.98
C GLN A 113 -5.52 8.66 -11.12
N GLN A 114 -6.06 8.38 -12.31
CA GLN A 114 -5.95 9.27 -13.46
C GLN A 114 -6.59 10.64 -13.16
N ARG A 115 -7.80 10.64 -12.58
CA ARG A 115 -8.49 11.87 -12.18
C ARG A 115 -7.67 12.72 -11.20
N ARG A 116 -7.03 12.09 -10.20
CA ARG A 116 -6.17 12.81 -9.23
C ARG A 116 -4.93 13.38 -9.90
N PHE A 117 -4.31 12.61 -10.80
CA PHE A 117 -3.18 13.05 -11.61
C PHE A 117 -3.53 14.30 -12.44
N ASP A 118 -4.60 14.22 -13.23
CA ASP A 118 -5.05 15.30 -14.11
C ASP A 118 -5.38 16.57 -13.33
N ARG A 119 -6.12 16.44 -12.21
CA ARG A 119 -6.44 17.58 -11.35
C ARG A 119 -5.18 18.26 -10.81
N TYR A 120 -4.21 17.47 -10.36
CA TYR A 120 -3.00 18.03 -9.77
C TYR A 120 -2.15 18.73 -10.84
N GLU A 121 -2.09 18.16 -12.04
CA GLU A 121 -1.49 18.80 -13.21
C GLU A 121 -2.18 20.13 -13.56
N ASP A 122 -3.52 20.17 -13.60
CA ASP A 122 -4.28 21.40 -13.88
C ASP A 122 -4.04 22.48 -12.83
N ARG A 123 -3.91 22.10 -11.55
CA ARG A 123 -3.55 23.02 -10.48
C ARG A 123 -2.19 23.66 -10.73
N LEU A 124 -1.18 22.85 -11.02
CA LEU A 124 0.18 23.35 -11.32
C LEU A 124 0.21 24.25 -12.55
N ARG A 125 -0.59 23.96 -13.59
CA ARG A 125 -0.77 24.87 -14.74
C ARG A 125 -1.36 26.20 -14.30
N SER A 126 -2.37 26.19 -13.43
CA SER A 126 -2.99 27.42 -12.91
C SER A 126 -2.03 28.25 -12.04
N GLU A 127 -1.05 27.60 -11.40
CA GLU A 127 0.05 28.21 -10.65
C GLU A 127 1.19 28.73 -11.56
N GLY A 128 1.05 28.60 -12.89
CA GLY A 128 1.99 29.13 -13.88
C GLY A 128 3.08 28.16 -14.33
N VAL A 129 3.00 26.88 -13.97
CA VAL A 129 3.93 25.85 -14.48
C VAL A 129 3.55 25.48 -15.91
N THR A 130 4.34 25.95 -16.88
CA THR A 130 4.08 25.75 -18.32
C THR A 130 5.02 24.77 -19.00
N ASP A 131 6.23 24.59 -18.47
CA ASP A 131 7.17 23.61 -19.01
C ASP A 131 6.66 22.18 -18.77
N ARG A 132 6.59 21.39 -19.85
CA ARG A 132 5.98 20.05 -19.81
C ARG A 132 6.77 19.07 -18.96
N ALA A 133 8.11 19.15 -18.98
CA ALA A 133 8.95 18.24 -18.22
C ALA A 133 8.84 18.55 -16.73
N GLU A 134 8.87 19.83 -16.36
CA GLU A 134 8.70 20.29 -14.99
C GLU A 134 7.30 20.00 -14.46
N LEU A 135 6.26 20.20 -15.28
CA LEU A 135 4.89 19.87 -14.94
C LEU A 135 4.75 18.38 -14.63
N ARG A 136 5.22 17.50 -15.53
CA ARG A 136 5.21 16.06 -15.32
C ARG A 136 5.98 15.65 -14.06
N ARG A 137 7.16 16.25 -13.83
CA ARG A 137 7.99 15.98 -12.65
C ARG A 137 7.28 16.38 -11.35
N ARG A 138 6.77 17.62 -11.28
CA ARG A 138 6.03 18.13 -10.10
C ARG A 138 4.76 17.35 -9.86
N THR A 139 3.97 17.06 -10.91
CA THR A 139 2.76 16.26 -10.77
C THR A 139 3.11 14.89 -10.17
N SER A 140 4.15 14.25 -10.70
CA SER A 140 4.61 12.93 -10.24
C SER A 140 5.14 12.91 -8.81
N THR A 141 5.46 14.06 -8.21
CA THR A 141 5.89 14.11 -6.81
C THR A 141 4.79 13.67 -5.86
N PHE A 142 3.53 14.07 -6.10
CA PHE A 142 2.40 13.80 -5.20
C PHE A 142 1.25 13.01 -5.85
N ALA A 143 1.27 12.88 -7.18
CA ALA A 143 0.33 12.08 -7.92
C ALA A 143 1.10 11.26 -8.96
N SER A 144 1.32 9.98 -8.67
CA SER A 144 1.99 9.10 -9.62
C SER A 144 1.16 8.90 -10.90
N PRO A 145 1.82 8.80 -12.06
CA PRO A 145 1.17 8.31 -13.27
C PRO A 145 0.60 6.91 -13.07
N ILE A 146 -0.50 6.58 -13.78
CA ILE A 146 -1.21 5.31 -13.61
C ILE A 146 -0.30 4.09 -13.83
N GLU A 147 0.65 4.18 -14.76
CA GLU A 147 1.56 3.10 -15.11
C GLU A 147 2.44 2.65 -13.93
N VAL A 148 2.65 3.49 -12.92
CA VAL A 148 3.48 3.23 -11.73
C VAL A 148 2.71 3.37 -10.42
N ALA A 149 1.39 3.53 -10.45
CA ALA A 149 0.59 3.87 -9.27
C ALA A 149 0.50 2.72 -8.25
N PRO A 150 1.17 2.82 -7.08
CA PRO A 150 1.24 1.72 -6.12
C PRO A 150 -0.12 1.34 -5.51
N HIS A 151 -0.98 2.34 -5.28
CA HIS A 151 -2.33 2.13 -4.76
C HIS A 151 -3.22 1.33 -5.73
N CYS A 152 -3.03 1.48 -7.04
CA CYS A 152 -3.78 0.69 -8.03
C CYS A 152 -3.42 -0.79 -7.99
N ALA A 153 -2.21 -1.13 -7.54
CA ALA A 153 -1.80 -2.52 -7.33
C ALA A 153 -2.23 -3.08 -5.95
N GLY A 154 -2.91 -2.28 -5.12
CA GLY A 154 -3.20 -2.63 -3.71
C GLY A 154 -1.92 -2.86 -2.89
N ALA A 155 -0.82 -2.25 -3.32
CA ALA A 155 0.53 -2.49 -2.84
C ALA A 155 1.04 -1.40 -1.90
N ALA A 156 0.26 -0.32 -1.73
CA ALA A 156 0.62 0.81 -0.89
C ALA A 156 -0.51 1.19 0.06
N LEU A 157 -0.12 1.91 1.11
CA LEU A 157 -0.98 2.44 2.13
C LEU A 157 -0.54 3.87 2.46
N ASP A 158 -1.51 4.77 2.58
CA ASP A 158 -1.33 6.08 3.20
C ASP A 158 -1.72 5.96 4.68
N ILE A 159 -0.77 6.18 5.59
CA ILE A 159 -0.89 5.87 7.02
C ILE A 159 -0.44 7.04 7.89
N THR A 160 -1.16 7.25 8.98
CA THR A 160 -0.74 8.06 10.13
C THR A 160 -0.80 7.24 11.43
N LEU A 161 -0.32 7.80 12.53
CA LEU A 161 -0.46 7.23 13.85
C LEU A 161 -1.66 7.84 14.57
N ALA A 162 -2.34 7.04 15.38
CA ALA A 162 -3.46 7.49 16.19
C ALA A 162 -3.38 6.94 17.63
N ASP A 163 -4.02 7.66 18.56
CA ASP A 163 -4.23 7.18 19.92
C ASP A 163 -5.32 6.08 20.00
N THR A 164 -5.64 5.63 21.22
CA THR A 164 -6.67 4.60 21.44
C THR A 164 -8.08 5.03 21.06
N ASP A 165 -8.34 6.33 21.02
CA ASP A 165 -9.62 6.94 20.68
C ASP A 165 -9.71 7.24 19.18
N GLY A 166 -8.66 6.94 18.42
CA GLY A 166 -8.58 7.17 16.98
C GLY A 166 -8.22 8.60 16.60
N ARG A 167 -7.74 9.43 17.54
CA ARG A 167 -7.26 10.78 17.22
C ARG A 167 -5.86 10.70 16.64
N GLU A 168 -5.63 11.39 15.53
CA GLU A 168 -4.31 11.47 14.92
C GLU A 168 -3.29 12.08 15.86
N LEU A 169 -2.12 11.43 15.94
CA LEU A 169 -0.96 11.97 16.62
C LEU A 169 -0.33 13.05 15.74
N ALA A 170 0.32 14.03 16.36
CA ALA A 170 0.97 15.11 15.64
C ALA A 170 2.11 14.56 14.77
N MET A 171 1.98 14.70 13.44
CA MET A 171 2.99 14.31 12.45
C MET A 171 3.72 15.52 11.84
N GLY A 172 3.43 16.73 12.31
CA GLY A 172 4.04 18.00 11.85
C GLY A 172 3.53 18.49 10.48
N GLY A 173 2.52 17.82 9.93
CA GLY A 173 1.80 18.14 8.71
C GLY A 173 0.64 17.16 8.55
N ALA A 174 -0.43 17.55 7.86
CA ALA A 174 -1.54 16.65 7.60
C ALA A 174 -1.17 15.62 6.51
N VAL A 175 -1.82 14.45 6.53
CA VAL A 175 -1.81 13.56 5.35
C VAL A 175 -2.38 14.33 4.17
N ASN A 176 -1.76 14.22 2.99
CA ASN A 176 -2.14 14.95 1.79
C ASN A 176 -2.05 16.50 1.91
N ALA A 177 -1.20 17.03 2.80
CA ALA A 177 -1.01 18.49 2.98
C ALA A 177 -0.66 19.26 1.69
N HIS A 178 -0.05 18.59 0.71
CA HIS A 178 0.19 19.15 -0.62
C HIS A 178 -1.09 19.66 -1.30
N ARG A 179 -2.28 19.10 -0.98
CA ARG A 179 -3.58 19.50 -1.53
C ARG A 179 -4.01 20.89 -1.04
N SER A 180 -3.60 21.28 0.17
CA SER A 180 -3.79 22.61 0.75
C SER A 180 -2.60 23.55 0.54
N GLY A 181 -1.62 23.16 -0.28
CA GLY A 181 -0.45 23.97 -0.61
C GLY A 181 0.74 23.81 0.34
N ASP A 182 0.59 23.10 1.45
CA ASP A 182 1.71 22.80 2.35
C ASP A 182 2.49 21.59 1.82
N THR A 183 3.46 21.89 0.96
CA THR A 183 4.41 20.91 0.43
C THR A 183 5.67 20.82 1.29
N ALA A 184 5.90 21.76 2.19
CA ALA A 184 7.11 21.83 3.02
C ALA A 184 7.11 20.77 4.13
N SER A 185 5.94 20.44 4.69
CA SER A 185 5.81 19.39 5.70
C SER A 185 5.73 17.97 5.12
N CYS A 186 5.52 17.83 3.80
CA CYS A 186 5.27 16.54 3.15
C CYS A 186 6.46 15.58 3.16
N PRO A 187 7.72 16.01 2.89
CA PRO A 187 8.86 15.10 2.88
C PRO A 187 9.02 14.37 4.22
N LEU A 188 9.41 13.10 4.18
CA LEU A 188 9.59 12.29 5.39
C LEU A 188 10.55 12.93 6.39
N ASP A 189 11.65 13.47 5.89
CA ASP A 189 12.73 14.15 6.60
C ASP A 189 12.58 15.69 6.61
N ALA A 190 11.36 16.20 6.46
CA ALA A 190 11.08 17.63 6.47
C ALA A 190 11.81 18.35 7.64
N PRO A 191 12.52 19.46 7.38
CA PRO A 191 13.26 20.17 8.41
C PRO A 191 12.30 20.95 9.33
N GLY A 192 12.75 21.24 10.55
CA GLY A 192 12.03 22.14 11.46
C GLY A 192 10.73 21.60 12.07
N LEU A 193 10.43 20.30 11.91
CA LEU A 193 9.27 19.68 12.56
C LEU A 193 9.35 19.78 14.08
N PRO A 194 8.23 19.97 14.80
CA PRO A 194 8.18 19.87 16.26
C PRO A 194 8.74 18.54 16.78
N GLU A 195 9.22 18.51 18.02
CA GLU A 195 9.86 17.32 18.60
C GLU A 195 8.95 16.08 18.59
N ASP A 196 7.69 16.24 19.03
CA ASP A 196 6.70 15.16 19.03
C ASP A 196 6.47 14.61 17.60
N ALA A 197 6.41 15.49 16.60
CA ALA A 197 6.25 15.10 15.21
C ALA A 197 7.44 14.29 14.69
N ARG A 198 8.67 14.69 15.04
CA ARG A 198 9.88 13.92 14.70
C ARG A 198 9.86 12.56 15.38
N HIS A 199 9.43 12.50 16.65
CA HIS A 199 9.32 11.25 17.39
C HIS A 199 8.29 10.30 16.75
N HIS A 200 7.09 10.78 16.43
CA HIS A 200 6.05 9.98 15.79
C HIS A 200 6.44 9.51 14.38
N ARG A 201 7.08 10.36 13.58
CA ARG A 201 7.63 9.93 12.28
C ARG A 201 8.71 8.87 12.43
N ALA A 202 9.63 9.02 13.38
CA ALA A 202 10.66 8.00 13.64
C ALA A 202 10.03 6.67 14.09
N LEU A 203 8.97 6.72 14.90
CA LEU A 203 8.21 5.53 15.29
C LEU A 203 7.55 4.86 14.09
N LEU A 204 6.84 5.63 13.25
CA LEU A 204 6.21 5.15 12.02
C LEU A 204 7.25 4.49 11.10
N VAL A 205 8.39 5.15 10.87
CA VAL A 205 9.48 4.63 10.05
C VAL A 205 9.99 3.30 10.59
N ARG A 206 10.30 3.24 11.88
CA ARG A 206 10.79 2.00 12.50
C ARG A 206 9.79 0.86 12.35
N ALA A 207 8.51 1.10 12.63
CA ALA A 207 7.49 0.06 12.59
C ALA A 207 7.28 -0.46 11.16
N MET A 208 7.11 0.45 10.19
CA MET A 208 6.83 0.09 8.80
C MET A 208 8.02 -0.57 8.12
N THR A 209 9.23 -0.03 8.28
CA THR A 209 10.45 -0.63 7.70
C THR A 209 10.74 -2.02 8.29
N SER A 210 10.47 -2.22 9.59
CA SER A 210 10.66 -3.54 10.23
C SER A 210 9.78 -4.64 9.65
N ALA A 211 8.63 -4.28 9.05
CA ALA A 211 7.73 -5.20 8.36
C ALA A 211 7.99 -5.31 6.85
N GLY A 212 9.03 -4.64 6.34
CA GLY A 212 9.45 -4.68 4.94
C GLY A 212 8.75 -3.69 4.02
N PHE A 213 8.15 -2.62 4.55
CA PHE A 213 7.67 -1.50 3.74
C PHE A 213 8.81 -0.53 3.39
N VAL A 214 8.66 0.14 2.25
CA VAL A 214 9.54 1.22 1.79
C VAL A 214 8.78 2.53 1.83
N SER A 215 9.36 3.56 2.45
CA SER A 215 8.79 4.91 2.46
C SER A 215 9.02 5.62 1.14
N TYR A 216 8.04 6.37 0.68
CA TYR A 216 8.24 7.32 -0.42
C TYR A 216 8.72 8.68 0.16
N PRO A 217 9.95 9.15 -0.14
CA PRO A 217 10.57 10.27 0.57
C PRO A 217 9.80 11.58 0.51
N SER A 218 9.04 11.82 -0.56
CA SER A 218 8.27 13.06 -0.74
C SER A 218 6.97 13.10 0.07
N GLU A 219 6.52 11.96 0.62
CA GLU A 219 5.25 11.82 1.33
C GLU A 219 5.44 10.98 2.59
N TRP A 220 5.55 11.62 3.75
CA TRP A 220 5.81 10.93 5.02
C TRP A 220 4.79 9.83 5.38
N TRP A 221 3.59 9.92 4.82
CA TRP A 221 2.48 8.98 5.04
C TRP A 221 2.47 7.79 4.08
N HIS A 222 3.21 7.83 2.97
CA HIS A 222 3.11 6.84 1.90
C HIS A 222 4.10 5.68 2.08
N TRP A 223 3.57 4.46 2.09
CA TRP A 223 4.34 3.24 2.30
C TRP A 223 4.00 2.20 1.25
N SER A 224 5.00 1.70 0.53
CA SER A 224 4.85 0.72 -0.53
C SER A 224 5.47 -0.63 -0.15
N HIS A 225 4.89 -1.72 -0.62
CA HIS A 225 5.46 -3.06 -0.52
C HIS A 225 5.09 -3.92 -1.72
N GLY A 226 6.08 -4.51 -2.37
CA GLY A 226 5.87 -5.51 -3.43
C GLY A 226 5.27 -4.94 -4.73
N ASP A 227 5.44 -3.65 -4.98
CA ASP A 227 5.26 -2.95 -6.26
C ASP A 227 6.62 -2.51 -6.82
N ARG A 228 6.64 -1.70 -7.89
CA ARG A 228 7.91 -1.21 -8.47
C ARG A 228 8.74 -0.42 -7.47
N TYR A 229 8.11 0.33 -6.57
CA TYR A 229 8.84 1.16 -5.61
C TYR A 229 9.28 0.37 -4.37
N GLY A 230 8.43 -0.55 -3.90
CA GLY A 230 8.67 -1.41 -2.75
C GLY A 230 9.53 -2.66 -3.03
N ILE A 231 10.05 -2.83 -4.25
CA ILE A 231 11.09 -3.83 -4.55
C ILE A 231 12.45 -3.15 -4.35
N PRO A 232 13.30 -3.61 -3.41
CA PRO A 232 14.65 -3.05 -3.29
C PRO A 232 15.39 -3.23 -4.62
N PRO A 233 16.16 -2.22 -5.08
CA PRO A 233 16.86 -2.31 -6.34
C PRO A 233 17.72 -3.57 -6.36
N VAL A 234 17.48 -4.44 -7.34
CA VAL A 234 18.34 -5.61 -7.55
C VAL A 234 19.75 -5.09 -7.81
N PRO A 235 20.76 -5.45 -6.99
CA PRO A 235 22.13 -5.02 -7.21
C PRO A 235 22.54 -5.31 -8.66
N GLU A 236 23.22 -4.36 -9.31
CA GLU A 236 23.66 -4.46 -10.73
C GLU A 236 24.24 -5.84 -11.07
N ARG A 237 25.03 -6.40 -10.14
CA ARG A 237 25.67 -7.73 -10.22
C ARG A 237 24.71 -8.94 -10.33
N LEU A 238 23.44 -8.78 -9.99
CA LEU A 238 22.40 -9.81 -10.06
C LEU A 238 21.43 -9.60 -11.23
N ARG A 239 21.57 -8.51 -11.98
CA ARG A 239 20.84 -8.31 -13.23
C ARG A 239 21.42 -9.27 -14.27
N ARG A 240 20.71 -10.37 -14.55
CA ARG A 240 21.04 -11.18 -15.74
C ARG A 240 20.79 -10.31 -16.98
N PRO A 241 21.74 -10.22 -17.94
CA PRO A 241 21.47 -9.53 -19.18
C PRO A 241 20.28 -10.20 -19.87
N VAL A 242 19.25 -9.42 -20.19
CA VAL A 242 18.15 -9.85 -21.05
C VAL A 242 18.77 -10.02 -22.42
N ASN A 243 19.09 -11.26 -22.78
CA ASN A 243 19.72 -11.56 -24.06
C ASN A 243 18.74 -11.17 -25.17
N GLN A 244 19.04 -10.07 -25.88
CA GLN A 244 18.36 -9.67 -27.11
C GLN A 244 18.86 -10.55 -28.24
N SER A 245 18.27 -11.74 -28.41
CA SER A 245 18.40 -12.54 -29.63
C SER A 245 17.32 -13.62 -29.63
N LEU A 246 16.12 -13.29 -30.13
CA LEU A 246 15.24 -14.31 -30.69
C LEU A 246 15.59 -14.39 -32.18
N GLU A 247 16.55 -15.25 -32.50
CA GLU A 247 16.73 -15.69 -33.89
C GLU A 247 15.44 -16.40 -34.35
N PRO A 248 14.94 -16.11 -35.56
CA PRO A 248 13.71 -16.72 -36.04
C PRO A 248 13.93 -18.21 -36.29
N LEU A 249 13.11 -19.05 -35.65
CA LEU A 249 13.04 -20.49 -35.92
C LEU A 249 12.62 -20.71 -37.39
N THR A 250 13.59 -20.88 -38.27
CA THR A 250 13.36 -21.47 -39.59
C THR A 250 12.92 -22.92 -39.40
N ARG A 251 11.67 -23.22 -39.79
CA ARG A 251 11.17 -24.59 -39.90
C ARG A 251 12.09 -25.39 -40.81
N ARG A 252 12.75 -26.41 -40.28
CA ARG A 252 13.24 -27.55 -41.05
C ARG A 252 12.38 -28.76 -40.75
N THR A 253 11.59 -29.15 -41.73
CA THR A 253 10.93 -30.45 -41.85
C THR A 253 11.95 -31.50 -42.30
N ALA A 254 12.00 -32.63 -41.60
CA ALA A 254 12.38 -33.95 -42.12
C ALA A 254 11.89 -34.99 -41.09
N ASP A 255 10.80 -35.70 -41.34
CA ASP A 255 10.73 -37.01 -41.99
C ASP A 255 11.59 -38.12 -41.34
N HIS A 256 10.95 -38.96 -40.50
CA HIS A 256 10.93 -40.42 -40.68
C HIS A 256 10.09 -41.15 -39.60
N PRO A 257 9.15 -42.04 -39.97
CA PRO A 257 8.55 -43.03 -39.08
C PRO A 257 9.12 -44.45 -39.34
N GLY A 258 9.28 -45.27 -38.29
CA GLY A 258 9.68 -46.67 -38.50
C GLY A 258 9.83 -47.55 -37.25
N ARG A 259 8.70 -48.15 -36.83
CA ARG A 259 8.50 -49.56 -36.38
C ARG A 259 9.28 -50.13 -35.16
N SER A 260 8.49 -50.57 -34.16
CA SER A 260 8.34 -51.98 -33.68
C SER A 260 9.27 -52.33 -32.51
N ALA A 261 8.95 -53.05 -31.42
CA ALA A 261 7.90 -54.02 -31.10
C ALA A 261 7.63 -54.09 -29.58
N PHE A 262 6.47 -54.64 -29.21
CA PHE A 262 6.04 -55.15 -27.90
C PHE A 262 6.76 -56.48 -27.52
N PRO A 263 6.78 -56.98 -26.25
CA PRO A 263 5.60 -57.59 -25.63
C PRO A 263 5.36 -57.41 -24.11
N ARG A 264 4.16 -57.87 -23.74
CA ARG A 264 3.35 -57.73 -22.52
C ARG A 264 3.73 -58.69 -21.38
N ARG A 265 3.38 -58.32 -20.14
CA ARG A 265 2.52 -59.01 -19.12
C ARG A 265 2.87 -58.47 -17.72
N ALA A 266 2.03 -58.41 -16.68
CA ALA A 266 0.68 -58.88 -16.36
C ALA A 266 0.14 -58.13 -15.11
N GLY A 267 -1.18 -58.22 -14.84
CA GLY A 267 -1.77 -58.15 -13.50
C GLY A 267 -2.58 -56.90 -13.13
N GLY A 268 -3.92 -57.01 -13.11
CA GLY A 268 -4.87 -55.99 -12.58
C GLY A 268 -5.03 -56.04 -11.05
N PRO A 269 -6.18 -55.66 -10.44
CA PRO A 269 -7.43 -55.17 -11.04
C PRO A 269 -7.95 -53.84 -10.42
N ALA A 270 -9.10 -53.42 -10.96
CA ALA A 270 -9.81 -52.16 -10.78
C ALA A 270 -10.30 -51.85 -9.37
N LEU A 271 -10.35 -50.56 -9.04
CA LEU A 271 -11.14 -50.01 -7.94
C LEU A 271 -12.07 -48.89 -8.42
N HIS A 272 -13.31 -49.05 -8.00
CA HIS A 272 -14.51 -48.24 -8.12
C HIS A 272 -14.33 -46.71 -8.16
N ARG A 273 -15.05 -46.09 -9.10
CA ARG A 273 -15.58 -44.72 -8.99
C ARG A 273 -16.93 -44.75 -8.27
N PRO A 274 -17.20 -43.80 -7.37
CA PRO A 274 -18.56 -43.31 -7.15
C PRO A 274 -18.72 -41.84 -7.57
N GLN A 275 -19.93 -41.55 -8.02
CA GLN A 275 -20.42 -40.32 -8.63
C GLN A 275 -20.70 -39.20 -7.61
N GLU A 276 -20.59 -37.96 -8.08
CA GLU A 276 -21.13 -36.75 -7.43
C GLU A 276 -22.66 -36.73 -7.46
N PRO A 277 -23.35 -36.24 -6.42
CA PRO A 277 -24.76 -35.85 -6.50
C PRO A 277 -24.93 -34.34 -6.72
N ARG A 278 -25.74 -33.98 -7.73
CA ARG A 278 -26.33 -32.64 -7.93
C ARG A 278 -27.64 -32.49 -7.11
N PRO A 279 -28.06 -31.25 -6.81
CA PRO A 279 -29.07 -30.96 -5.78
C PRO A 279 -30.52 -31.03 -6.29
N ALA A 280 -31.43 -31.37 -5.36
CA ALA A 280 -32.88 -31.39 -5.56
C ALA A 280 -33.52 -30.02 -5.26
N HIS A 281 -34.39 -29.58 -6.17
CA HIS A 281 -35.42 -28.56 -5.98
C HIS A 281 -36.55 -29.07 -5.07
N ARG A 282 -37.20 -28.21 -4.28
CA ARG A 282 -38.53 -27.61 -4.58
C ARG A 282 -39.17 -26.83 -3.41
N SER A 283 -39.75 -25.68 -3.77
CA SER A 283 -41.00 -25.03 -3.31
C SER A 283 -41.33 -24.96 -1.81
N GLY A 284 -41.73 -23.84 -1.21
CA GLY A 284 -42.36 -22.63 -1.74
C GLY A 284 -43.57 -22.30 -0.85
N ILE A 285 -43.66 -21.10 -0.28
CA ILE A 285 -44.88 -20.59 0.37
C ILE A 285 -45.05 -19.11 0.01
N ARG A 286 -46.28 -18.79 -0.39
CA ARG A 286 -46.80 -17.52 -0.93
C ARG A 286 -46.98 -16.44 0.14
N SER A 287 -46.80 -15.19 -0.28
CA SER A 287 -47.40 -13.99 0.35
C SER A 287 -48.86 -13.79 -0.12
N PRO A 288 -49.65 -13.01 0.63
CA PRO A 288 -50.66 -12.15 0.03
C PRO A 288 -50.50 -10.67 0.43
N ALA A 289 -50.96 -9.80 -0.46
CA ALA A 289 -50.87 -8.35 -0.38
C ALA A 289 -52.17 -7.69 0.13
N SER A 290 -52.00 -6.45 0.58
CA SER A 290 -52.93 -5.30 0.50
C SER A 290 -53.93 -4.97 1.63
N ARG A 291 -53.70 -3.75 2.16
CA ARG A 291 -54.52 -2.72 2.87
C ARG A 291 -55.99 -2.53 2.40
N PRO A 292 -56.85 -1.61 2.96
CA PRO A 292 -56.61 -0.48 3.91
C PRO A 292 -57.66 -0.30 5.05
N GLY A 293 -57.48 0.72 5.91
CA GLY A 293 -58.56 1.28 6.73
C GLY A 293 -58.09 2.12 7.93
N VAL A 294 -58.21 3.44 7.82
CA VAL A 294 -58.06 4.46 8.88
C VAL A 294 -59.42 4.62 9.58
N PRO A 295 -59.43 5.05 10.85
CA PRO A 295 -60.10 6.30 11.20
C PRO A 295 -59.19 7.26 11.97
#